data_AF-A0A0P7UEU8-F1
#
_entry.id   AF-A0A0P7UEU8-F1
#
_cell.length_a   1.000
_cell.length_b   1.000
_cell.length_c   1.000
_cell.angle_alpha   90.00
_cell.angle_beta   90.00
_cell.angle_gamma   90.00
#
_symmetry.space_group_name_H-M   'P 1'
#
loop_
_entity.id
_entity.type
_entity.pdbx_description
1 polymer ?
#
loop_
_entity_poly.entity_id
_entity_poly.type
_entity_poly.pdbx_seq_one_letter_code
_entity_poly.pdbx_strand_id
1 'polypeptide(L)'
;MWHKDSECEGRLAALARRWPFFTAGTRKLVKLNVVDGVGGASASGAYSRTQRQQQQQQQGGFGSSASGFEPGDPAPPFHVETLDGQQFAYPPPSGLNFSLVIHGFTNKSAFLECLWTRDTALADLLQGFPEGARALFLSFDETARSDARWMRSQIERAAAALRRKEILSRVYFSPVPVHELGNWIPKVLHSWRLDARYDWLRGGWGQKSYSLVDAGDGCEPSPSVSGAVAWVSEGNCSFFVKVKNMASSKAAGVLVYAFLGNPIQDMNCEGTECFTALGIPASMVHLEPAVVLALRNKQPVTVSFQKTPSPNFFVAIDQQGDLAEMGWFLYPTFSFVNWQAQWYSACPTHGYYEYE
;
A
#
# COMPACT_ATOMS: atom_id res chain seq x y z
N MET A 1 21.72 9.41 -29.08
CA MET A 1 20.49 9.72 -29.82
C MET A 1 19.40 8.92 -29.10
N TRP A 2 19.08 9.19 -27.82
CA TRP A 2 18.38 10.34 -27.23
C TRP A 2 17.03 10.62 -27.91
N HIS A 3 16.02 9.84 -27.54
CA HIS A 3 14.70 10.40 -27.24
C HIS A 3 14.44 10.15 -25.75
N LYS A 4 14.81 11.16 -24.94
CA LYS A 4 14.24 11.37 -23.61
C LYS A 4 12.80 11.80 -23.85
N ASP A 5 11.81 11.12 -23.27
CA ASP A 5 10.46 11.67 -23.18
C ASP A 5 10.46 12.85 -22.19
N SER A 6 10.91 14.00 -22.68
CA SER A 6 10.94 15.29 -21.99
C SER A 6 9.55 15.79 -21.60
N GLU A 7 8.49 15.13 -22.06
CA GLU A 7 7.10 15.51 -21.80
C GLU A 7 6.59 15.03 -20.43
N CYS A 8 6.93 13.81 -19.98
CA CYS A 8 6.60 13.36 -18.61
C CYS A 8 7.43 14.13 -17.58
N GLU A 9 8.75 14.29 -17.76
CA GLU A 9 9.58 15.08 -16.83
C GLU A 9 9.10 16.54 -16.70
N GLY A 10 8.69 17.17 -17.81
CA GLY A 10 8.15 18.53 -17.80
C GLY A 10 6.80 18.66 -17.09
N ARG A 11 5.89 17.69 -17.28
CA ARG A 11 4.59 17.64 -16.59
C ARG A 11 4.75 17.30 -15.10
N LEU A 12 5.66 16.40 -14.76
CA LEU A 12 6.00 16.03 -13.39
C LEU A 12 6.63 17.19 -12.62
N ALA A 13 7.52 17.98 -13.24
CA ALA A 13 8.08 19.18 -12.63
C ALA A 13 7.04 20.28 -12.37
N ALA A 14 6.00 20.39 -13.21
CA ALA A 14 4.88 21.29 -12.99
C ALA A 14 3.93 20.80 -11.89
N LEU A 15 3.73 19.48 -11.76
CA LEU A 15 2.90 18.84 -10.73
C LEU A 15 3.57 18.86 -9.35
N ALA A 16 4.88 18.61 -9.28
CA ALA A 16 5.66 18.65 -8.04
C ALA A 16 5.71 20.05 -7.40
N ARG A 17 5.58 21.12 -8.19
CA ARG A 17 5.46 22.51 -7.69
C ARG A 17 4.12 22.78 -7.00
N ARG A 18 3.10 21.93 -7.19
CA ARG A 18 1.74 22.14 -6.69
C ARG A 18 1.45 21.38 -5.40
N TRP A 19 2.24 20.37 -5.04
CA TRP A 19 2.05 19.52 -3.85
C TRP A 19 3.42 19.06 -3.27
N PRO A 20 3.94 19.70 -2.21
CA PRO A 20 5.30 19.44 -1.72
C PRO A 20 5.42 18.27 -0.72
N PHE A 21 4.42 17.39 -0.61
CA PHE A 21 4.38 16.35 0.42
C PHE A 21 4.90 15.01 -0.12
N PHE A 22 6.17 14.73 0.20
CA PHE A 22 6.79 13.44 -0.08
C PHE A 22 6.60 12.44 1.08
N THR A 23 6.41 11.18 0.68
CA THR A 23 6.61 9.88 1.37
C THR A 23 5.71 9.51 2.55
N ALA A 24 4.98 8.40 2.38
CA ALA A 24 4.17 7.75 3.40
C ALA A 24 4.91 6.56 4.03
N GLY A 25 5.31 6.72 5.29
CA GLY A 25 5.88 5.62 6.06
C GLY A 25 4.85 4.73 6.73
N THR A 26 5.22 3.46 6.92
CA THR A 26 4.33 2.44 7.46
C THR A 26 4.87 1.83 8.76
N ARG A 27 3.95 1.46 9.65
CA ARG A 27 4.24 0.69 10.87
C ARG A 27 3.89 -0.79 10.64
N LYS A 28 4.89 -1.62 10.33
CA LYS A 28 4.77 -3.09 10.44
C LYS A 28 5.03 -3.49 11.90
N LEU A 29 4.12 -4.25 12.51
CA LEU A 29 4.32 -4.83 13.85
C LEU A 29 5.20 -6.07 13.71
N VAL A 30 6.49 -5.89 14.00
CA VAL A 30 7.46 -6.98 14.04
C VAL A 30 7.50 -7.52 15.46
N LYS A 31 7.22 -8.82 15.63
CA LYS A 31 7.39 -9.48 16.92
C LYS A 31 8.74 -10.20 16.90
N LEU A 32 9.68 -9.67 17.68
CA LEU A 32 10.98 -10.27 17.89
C LEU A 32 10.90 -11.12 19.15
N ASN A 33 11.18 -12.43 19.02
CA ASN A 33 11.27 -13.32 20.17
C ASN A 33 12.72 -13.80 20.30
N VAL A 34 13.36 -13.42 21.40
CA VAL A 34 14.62 -14.04 21.83
C VAL A 34 14.25 -15.37 22.47
N VAL A 35 14.77 -16.46 21.94
CA VAL A 35 14.55 -17.80 22.52
C VAL A 35 15.58 -17.99 23.62
N ASP A 36 15.34 -17.36 24.76
CA ASP A 36 16.01 -17.72 26.00
C ASP A 36 15.15 -18.77 26.70
N GLY A 37 15.76 -19.86 27.17
CA GLY A 37 15.09 -20.95 27.88
C GLY A 37 14.36 -20.56 29.17
N VAL A 38 14.18 -19.26 29.45
CA VAL A 38 13.41 -18.72 30.56
C VAL A 38 12.73 -17.42 30.09
N GLY A 39 11.40 -17.45 29.92
CA GLY A 39 10.53 -16.27 29.91
C GLY A 39 10.69 -15.28 28.75
N GLY A 40 9.90 -15.47 27.68
CA GLY A 40 9.87 -14.55 26.55
C GLY A 40 9.45 -13.12 26.92
N ALA A 41 10.31 -12.15 26.61
CA ALA A 41 9.92 -10.75 26.58
C ALA A 41 9.03 -10.48 25.36
N SER A 42 7.81 -10.01 25.58
CA SER A 42 6.87 -9.62 24.53
C SER A 42 6.68 -8.11 24.59
N ALA A 43 7.22 -7.37 23.62
CA ALA A 43 6.83 -5.99 23.40
C ALA A 43 5.53 -5.98 22.57
N SER A 44 4.42 -5.56 23.17
CA SER A 44 3.13 -5.36 22.50
C SER A 44 2.68 -3.92 22.70
N GLY A 45 2.42 -3.21 21.61
CA GLY A 45 1.61 -1.99 21.67
C GLY A 45 0.22 -2.33 22.17
N ALA A 46 -0.24 -1.64 23.21
CA ALA A 46 -1.44 -1.97 23.97
C ALA A 46 -2.74 -1.63 23.21
N TYR A 47 -3.61 -2.62 22.96
CA TYR A 47 -5.05 -2.41 22.72
C TYR A 47 -5.92 -3.56 23.27
N SER A 48 -7.17 -3.21 23.61
CA SER A 48 -8.11 -3.92 24.49
C SER A 48 -8.60 -5.30 24.02
N ARG A 49 -8.91 -6.15 25.01
CA ARG A 49 -9.41 -7.53 24.96
C ARG A 49 -10.61 -7.75 24.02
N THR A 50 -11.41 -6.72 23.76
CA THR A 50 -12.65 -6.79 22.97
C THR A 50 -12.41 -7.01 21.47
N GLN A 51 -11.24 -6.64 20.93
CA GLN A 51 -10.90 -6.87 19.52
C GLN A 51 -10.44 -8.30 19.19
N ARG A 52 -10.13 -9.14 20.21
CA ARG A 52 -9.74 -10.53 20.01
C ARG A 52 -10.88 -11.42 19.52
N GLN A 53 -12.13 -11.11 19.85
CA GLN A 53 -13.28 -11.95 19.48
C GLN A 53 -13.68 -11.80 18.00
N GLN A 54 -13.45 -10.63 17.37
CA GLN A 54 -13.72 -10.47 15.93
C GLN A 54 -12.66 -11.15 15.03
N GLN A 55 -11.46 -11.46 15.56
CA GLN A 55 -10.41 -12.15 14.80
C GLN A 55 -10.69 -13.64 14.56
N GLN A 56 -11.51 -14.30 15.39
CA GLN A 56 -11.74 -15.75 15.28
C GLN A 56 -12.82 -16.12 14.25
N GLN A 57 -13.70 -15.19 13.87
CA GLN A 57 -14.80 -15.50 12.94
C GLN A 57 -14.46 -15.34 11.45
N GLN A 58 -13.31 -14.76 11.08
CA GLN A 58 -12.90 -14.59 9.67
C GLN A 58 -11.74 -15.50 9.23
N GLN A 59 -11.27 -16.41 10.10
CA GLN A 59 -10.22 -17.37 9.77
C GLN A 59 -10.81 -18.67 9.21
N GLY A 60 -11.25 -18.61 7.95
CA GLY A 60 -11.65 -19.78 7.18
C GLY A 60 -11.21 -19.65 5.73
N GLY A 61 -9.97 -20.04 5.44
CA GLY A 61 -9.52 -20.38 4.08
C GLY A 61 -9.11 -19.23 3.15
N PHE A 62 -7.94 -18.62 3.36
CA PHE A 62 -7.25 -17.87 2.30
C PHE A 62 -5.75 -18.17 2.34
N GLY A 63 -5.39 -19.36 1.83
CA GLY A 63 -4.02 -19.72 1.51
C GLY A 63 -3.83 -19.77 0.00
N SER A 64 -3.12 -18.79 -0.56
CA SER A 64 -2.26 -18.90 -1.76
C SER A 64 -1.86 -17.49 -2.20
N SER A 65 -0.60 -17.31 -2.57
CA SER A 65 -0.05 -16.13 -3.23
C SER A 65 -0.97 -15.63 -4.35
N ALA A 66 -1.26 -14.33 -4.39
CA ALA A 66 -2.13 -13.72 -5.39
C ALA A 66 -1.43 -13.60 -6.76
N SER A 67 -1.16 -14.72 -7.43
CA SER A 67 -0.74 -14.68 -8.84
C SER A 67 -1.85 -14.03 -9.68
N GLY A 68 -1.54 -12.97 -10.43
CA GLY A 68 -2.44 -12.29 -11.37
C GLY A 68 -3.25 -11.11 -10.81
N PHE A 69 -2.87 -10.56 -9.66
CA PHE A 69 -3.49 -9.36 -9.08
C PHE A 69 -2.46 -8.44 -8.40
N GLU A 70 -1.24 -8.42 -8.91
CA GLU A 70 -0.17 -7.55 -8.45
C GLU A 70 -0.21 -6.19 -9.20
N PRO A 71 0.36 -5.10 -8.65
CA PRO A 71 0.49 -3.86 -9.38
C PRO A 71 1.28 -4.04 -10.67
N GLY A 72 0.74 -3.53 -11.77
CA GLY A 72 1.20 -3.74 -13.14
C GLY A 72 0.57 -4.96 -13.84
N ASP A 73 -0.20 -5.80 -13.15
CA ASP A 73 -0.99 -6.84 -13.82
C ASP A 73 -2.24 -6.22 -14.47
N PRO A 74 -2.67 -6.68 -15.66
CA PRO A 74 -3.92 -6.21 -16.29
C PRO A 74 -5.13 -6.45 -15.38
N ALA A 75 -5.95 -5.42 -15.20
CA ALA A 75 -7.15 -5.49 -14.36
C ALA A 75 -8.23 -6.35 -15.03
N PRO A 76 -8.69 -7.45 -14.38
CA PRO A 76 -9.70 -8.29 -15.01
C PRO A 76 -11.05 -7.58 -15.13
N PRO A 77 -11.87 -7.90 -16.14
CA PRO A 77 -13.20 -7.33 -16.28
C PRO A 77 -14.07 -7.53 -15.04
N PHE A 78 -14.92 -6.57 -14.73
CA PHE A 78 -15.88 -6.67 -13.63
C PHE A 78 -17.11 -5.80 -13.85
N HIS A 79 -18.17 -6.15 -13.13
CA HIS A 79 -19.40 -5.37 -13.02
C HIS A 79 -19.71 -5.10 -11.55
N VAL A 80 -20.21 -3.90 -11.25
CA VAL A 80 -20.65 -3.50 -9.91
C VAL A 80 -21.99 -2.76 -10.02
N GLU A 81 -22.99 -3.19 -9.25
CA GLU A 81 -24.25 -2.45 -9.11
C GLU A 81 -23.99 -1.08 -8.47
N THR A 82 -24.62 -0.03 -8.98
CA THR A 82 -24.55 1.33 -8.44
C THR A 82 -25.88 1.77 -7.84
N LEU A 83 -25.86 2.80 -7.00
CA LEU A 83 -27.07 3.37 -6.39
C LEU A 83 -28.12 3.84 -7.40
N ASP A 84 -27.70 4.19 -8.62
CA ASP A 84 -28.60 4.63 -9.70
C ASP A 84 -29.29 3.45 -10.41
N GLY A 85 -29.09 2.21 -9.93
CA GLY A 85 -29.61 0.98 -10.55
C GLY A 85 -28.87 0.58 -11.82
N GLN A 86 -27.84 1.32 -12.21
CA GLN A 86 -26.96 1.00 -13.33
C GLN A 86 -25.84 0.06 -12.88
N GLN A 87 -25.33 -0.78 -13.78
CA GLN A 87 -24.10 -1.54 -13.55
C GLN A 87 -22.90 -0.76 -14.07
N PHE A 88 -21.99 -0.39 -13.18
CA PHE A 88 -20.66 0.08 -13.57
C PHE A 88 -19.88 -1.10 -14.13
N ALA A 89 -19.41 -0.99 -15.37
CA ALA A 89 -18.68 -2.04 -16.07
C ALA A 89 -17.25 -1.58 -16.36
N TYR A 90 -16.29 -2.49 -16.16
CA TYR A 90 -14.91 -2.34 -16.58
C TYR A 90 -14.48 -3.61 -17.35
N PRO A 91 -13.75 -3.50 -18.48
CA PRO A 91 -13.46 -2.27 -19.21
C PRO A 91 -14.76 -1.63 -19.75
N PRO A 92 -14.75 -0.32 -20.04
CA PRO A 92 -15.94 0.37 -20.52
C PRO A 92 -16.37 -0.15 -21.91
N PRO A 93 -17.68 -0.35 -22.15
CA PRO A 93 -18.19 -0.84 -23.44
C PRO A 93 -17.84 0.06 -24.63
N SER A 94 -17.62 1.36 -24.39
CA SER A 94 -17.38 2.38 -25.41
C SER A 94 -15.91 2.53 -25.83
N GLY A 95 -14.99 1.73 -25.28
CA GLY A 95 -13.55 1.86 -25.54
C GLY A 95 -12.95 3.18 -25.02
N LEU A 96 -13.64 3.86 -24.10
CA LEU A 96 -13.13 5.07 -23.46
C LEU A 96 -11.98 4.73 -22.51
N ASN A 97 -10.80 5.29 -22.71
CA ASN A 97 -9.71 5.16 -21.75
C ASN A 97 -9.91 6.13 -20.57
N PHE A 98 -9.96 5.59 -19.35
CA PHE A 98 -9.97 6.38 -18.12
C PHE A 98 -9.19 5.64 -17.03
N SER A 99 -8.59 6.39 -16.11
CA SER A 99 -8.08 5.81 -14.86
C SER A 99 -9.22 5.64 -13.87
N LEU A 100 -9.29 4.52 -13.16
CA LEU A 100 -10.29 4.24 -12.14
C LEU A 100 -9.66 4.24 -10.76
N VAL A 101 -10.24 4.97 -9.80
CA VAL A 101 -9.91 4.83 -8.38
C VAL A 101 -11.04 4.06 -7.69
N ILE A 102 -10.71 2.98 -7.00
CA ILE A 102 -11.63 2.16 -6.22
C ILE A 102 -11.32 2.38 -4.74
N HIS A 103 -12.30 2.86 -3.98
CA HIS A 103 -12.16 3.13 -2.56
C HIS A 103 -13.22 2.40 -1.74
N GLY A 104 -12.79 1.68 -0.71
CA GLY A 104 -13.71 1.04 0.24
C GLY A 104 -13.82 1.84 1.54
N PHE A 105 -15.04 2.19 1.91
CA PHE A 105 -15.38 2.87 3.16
C PHE A 105 -15.68 1.89 4.30
N THR A 106 -15.41 2.31 5.52
CA THR A 106 -16.00 1.71 6.73
C THR A 106 -16.20 2.80 7.79
N ASN A 107 -17.34 2.78 8.46
CA ASN A 107 -17.64 3.70 9.56
C ASN A 107 -16.88 3.35 10.85
N LYS A 108 -16.12 2.25 10.85
CA LYS A 108 -15.27 1.82 11.98
C LYS A 108 -13.91 2.50 11.98
N SER A 109 -13.69 3.47 11.09
CA SER A 109 -12.42 4.19 10.92
C SER A 109 -12.66 5.69 11.08
N ALA A 110 -12.20 6.25 12.20
CA ALA A 110 -12.24 7.70 12.42
C ALA A 110 -11.48 8.47 11.33
N PHE A 111 -10.46 7.85 10.73
CA PHE A 111 -9.75 8.42 9.59
C PHE A 111 -10.65 8.56 8.36
N LEU A 112 -11.38 7.49 8.00
CA LEU A 112 -12.29 7.52 6.84
C LEU A 112 -13.52 8.39 7.11
N GLU A 113 -14.06 8.35 8.33
CA GLU A 113 -15.12 9.26 8.72
C GLU A 113 -14.67 10.72 8.56
N CYS A 114 -13.45 11.06 9.02
CA CYS A 114 -12.87 12.39 8.85
C CYS A 114 -12.66 12.76 7.37
N LEU A 115 -12.19 11.81 6.54
CA LEU A 115 -12.00 11.98 5.09
C LEU A 115 -13.31 12.34 4.39
N TRP A 116 -14.42 11.72 4.79
CA TRP A 116 -15.73 11.89 4.17
C TRP A 116 -16.59 13.00 4.79
N THR A 117 -16.22 13.54 5.96
CA THR A 117 -16.98 14.61 6.64
C THR A 117 -16.34 15.98 6.53
N ARG A 118 -15.00 16.07 6.38
CA ARG A 118 -14.32 17.36 6.28
C ARG A 118 -14.56 18.04 4.94
N ASP A 119 -15.10 19.25 4.97
CA ASP A 119 -15.33 20.06 3.78
C ASP A 119 -14.05 20.29 2.97
N THR A 120 -12.90 20.47 3.63
CA THR A 120 -11.60 20.61 2.97
C THR A 120 -11.20 19.36 2.21
N ALA A 121 -11.40 18.17 2.79
CA ALA A 121 -11.08 16.91 2.12
C ALA A 121 -11.99 16.69 0.89
N LEU A 122 -13.29 16.93 1.03
CA LEU A 122 -14.24 16.83 -0.10
C LEU A 122 -13.93 17.87 -1.19
N ALA A 123 -13.55 19.10 -0.79
CA ALA A 123 -13.14 20.14 -1.72
C ALA A 123 -11.91 19.73 -2.52
N ASP A 124 -10.93 19.08 -1.88
CA ASP A 124 -9.75 18.57 -2.57
C ASP A 124 -10.18 17.66 -3.72
N LEU A 125 -11.01 16.63 -3.46
CA LEU A 125 -11.53 15.74 -4.51
C LEU A 125 -12.20 16.54 -5.62
N LEU A 126 -13.19 17.37 -5.28
CA LEU A 126 -14.00 18.09 -6.26
C LEU A 126 -13.19 19.05 -7.13
N GLN A 127 -12.15 19.66 -6.58
CA GLN A 127 -11.35 20.65 -7.28
C GLN A 127 -10.23 20.05 -8.14
N GLY A 128 -9.59 18.98 -7.64
CA GLY A 128 -8.40 18.39 -8.25
C GLY A 128 -8.62 17.12 -9.07
N PHE A 129 -9.82 16.53 -9.06
CA PHE A 129 -10.07 15.25 -9.72
C PHE A 129 -10.02 15.34 -11.25
N PRO A 130 -9.07 14.66 -11.92
CA PRO A 130 -8.83 14.82 -13.37
C PRO A 130 -10.03 14.45 -14.22
N GLU A 131 -10.25 15.13 -15.35
CA GLU A 131 -11.39 14.86 -16.24
C GLU A 131 -11.39 13.42 -16.80
N GLY A 132 -10.21 12.87 -17.07
CA GLY A 132 -10.00 11.49 -17.53
C GLY A 132 -10.04 10.42 -16.43
N ALA A 133 -10.40 10.79 -15.19
CA ALA A 133 -10.49 9.87 -14.07
C ALA A 133 -11.94 9.62 -13.64
N ARG A 134 -12.18 8.41 -13.12
CA ARG A 134 -13.44 7.98 -12.51
C ARG A 134 -13.18 7.39 -11.12
N ALA A 135 -14.15 7.46 -10.22
CA ALA A 135 -14.04 6.87 -8.89
C ALA A 135 -15.22 5.95 -8.58
N LEU A 136 -14.94 4.77 -8.04
CA LEU A 136 -15.91 3.82 -7.54
C LEU A 136 -15.77 3.69 -6.02
N PHE A 137 -16.81 4.09 -5.31
CA PHE A 137 -16.89 4.06 -3.86
C PHE A 137 -17.73 2.87 -3.40
N LEU A 138 -17.14 2.06 -2.53
CA LEU A 138 -17.67 0.81 -1.98
C LEU A 138 -17.73 0.90 -0.45
N SER A 139 -18.39 -0.05 0.22
CA SER A 139 -18.33 -0.19 1.67
C SER A 139 -17.96 -1.62 2.07
N PHE A 140 -17.13 -1.76 3.10
CA PHE A 140 -16.78 -3.06 3.68
C PHE A 140 -17.84 -3.60 4.63
N ASP A 141 -18.77 -2.76 5.08
CA ASP A 141 -19.74 -3.09 6.11
C ASP A 141 -21.07 -3.55 5.50
N GLU A 142 -21.83 -4.35 6.25
CA GLU A 142 -23.22 -4.75 5.92
C GLU A 142 -24.15 -3.54 5.70
N THR A 143 -23.74 -2.37 6.19
CA THR A 143 -24.41 -1.08 5.99
C THR A 143 -24.12 -0.45 4.62
N ALA A 144 -23.56 -1.20 3.66
CA ALA A 144 -23.08 -0.68 2.39
C ALA A 144 -24.08 0.20 1.65
N ARG A 145 -25.37 -0.18 1.63
CA ARG A 145 -26.41 0.64 1.01
C ARG A 145 -26.60 1.99 1.69
N SER A 146 -26.60 2.05 3.03
CA SER A 146 -26.69 3.32 3.76
C SER A 146 -25.40 4.13 3.64
N ASP A 147 -24.24 3.47 3.70
CA ASP A 147 -22.94 4.13 3.58
C ASP A 147 -22.76 4.77 2.21
N ALA A 148 -23.13 4.06 1.14
CA ALA A 148 -23.10 4.56 -0.23
C ALA A 148 -23.97 5.81 -0.40
N ARG A 149 -25.20 5.79 0.14
CA ARG A 149 -26.10 6.96 0.09
C ARG A 149 -25.53 8.14 0.88
N TRP A 150 -24.96 7.85 2.04
CA TRP A 150 -24.33 8.86 2.88
C TRP A 150 -23.12 9.48 2.17
N MET A 151 -22.18 8.69 1.64
CA MET A 151 -21.03 9.18 0.87
C MET A 151 -21.46 10.01 -0.34
N ARG A 152 -22.48 9.56 -1.09
CA ARG A 152 -23.07 10.32 -2.20
C ARG A 152 -23.57 11.69 -1.73
N SER A 153 -24.31 11.75 -0.64
CA SER A 153 -24.83 13.00 -0.08
C SER A 153 -23.72 13.99 0.30
N GLN A 154 -22.57 13.49 0.78
CA GLN A 154 -21.43 14.34 1.12
C GLN A 154 -20.85 15.02 -0.13
N ILE A 155 -20.68 14.26 -1.20
CA ILE A 155 -20.18 14.75 -2.49
C ILE A 155 -21.18 15.71 -3.13
N GLU A 156 -22.47 15.38 -3.15
CA GLU A 156 -23.50 16.25 -3.71
C GLU A 156 -23.57 17.60 -2.99
N ARG A 157 -23.52 17.59 -1.65
CA ARG A 157 -23.47 18.80 -0.81
C ARG A 157 -22.25 19.65 -1.15
N ALA A 158 -21.06 19.05 -1.17
CA ALA A 158 -19.82 19.77 -1.44
C ALA A 158 -19.74 20.26 -2.90
N ALA A 159 -20.21 19.45 -3.86
CA ALA A 159 -20.26 19.81 -5.28
C ALA A 159 -21.21 20.99 -5.54
N ALA A 160 -22.35 21.04 -4.85
CA ALA A 160 -23.27 22.17 -4.91
C ALA A 160 -22.63 23.44 -4.35
N ALA A 161 -21.96 23.36 -3.20
CA ALA A 161 -21.28 24.49 -2.57
C ALA A 161 -20.14 25.05 -3.45
N LEU A 162 -19.37 24.18 -4.10
CA LEU A 162 -18.22 24.55 -4.94
C LEU A 162 -18.58 24.78 -6.41
N ARG A 163 -19.84 24.61 -6.81
CA ARG A 163 -20.31 24.67 -8.21
C ARG A 163 -19.56 23.70 -9.14
N ARG A 164 -19.23 22.50 -8.64
CA ARG A 164 -18.50 21.43 -9.36
C ARG A 164 -19.40 20.22 -9.60
N LYS A 165 -20.58 20.41 -10.19
CA LYS A 165 -21.58 19.33 -10.37
C LYS A 165 -21.19 18.35 -11.48
N GLU A 166 -20.33 18.74 -12.41
CA GLU A 166 -19.87 17.91 -13.52
C GLU A 166 -19.18 16.63 -13.07
N ILE A 167 -18.52 16.64 -11.89
CA ILE A 167 -17.87 15.46 -11.31
C ILE A 167 -18.85 14.36 -10.92
N LEU A 168 -20.13 14.68 -10.66
CA LEU A 168 -21.14 13.71 -10.25
C LEU A 168 -21.38 12.63 -11.32
N SER A 169 -21.07 12.93 -12.59
CA SER A 169 -21.15 11.96 -13.69
C SER A 169 -19.97 10.97 -13.73
N ARG A 170 -18.94 11.17 -12.90
CA ARG A 170 -17.67 10.42 -12.91
C ARG A 170 -17.38 9.70 -11.58
N VAL A 171 -18.26 9.85 -10.59
CA VAL A 171 -18.19 9.17 -9.30
C VAL A 171 -19.37 8.22 -9.15
N TYR A 172 -19.08 7.01 -8.73
CA TYR A 172 -20.06 5.92 -8.63
C TYR A 172 -20.04 5.36 -7.22
N PHE A 173 -21.21 4.99 -6.72
CA PHE A 173 -21.37 4.46 -5.36
C PHE A 173 -22.13 3.13 -5.44
N SER A 174 -21.55 2.06 -4.89
CA SER A 174 -22.21 0.75 -4.88
C SER A 174 -22.96 0.50 -3.57
N PRO A 175 -24.22 0.03 -3.62
CA PRO A 175 -24.94 -0.40 -2.43
C PRO A 175 -24.56 -1.82 -1.96
N VAL A 176 -23.71 -2.53 -2.71
CA VAL A 176 -23.31 -3.92 -2.44
C VAL A 176 -22.04 -3.89 -1.57
N PRO A 177 -21.99 -4.64 -0.45
CA PRO A 177 -20.80 -4.69 0.38
C PRO A 177 -19.66 -5.38 -0.37
N VAL A 178 -18.41 -4.98 -0.08
CA VAL A 178 -17.22 -5.47 -0.78
C VAL A 178 -17.20 -7.00 -0.86
N HIS A 179 -17.49 -7.71 0.22
CA HIS A 179 -17.41 -9.17 0.25
C HIS A 179 -18.47 -9.89 -0.62
N GLU A 180 -19.51 -9.19 -1.11
CA GLU A 180 -20.56 -9.74 -1.98
C GLU A 180 -20.40 -9.38 -3.47
N LEU A 181 -19.35 -8.62 -3.85
CA LEU A 181 -19.18 -8.16 -5.23
C LEU A 181 -19.00 -9.28 -6.27
N GLY A 182 -18.66 -10.50 -5.84
CA GLY A 182 -18.53 -11.66 -6.73
C GLY A 182 -17.40 -11.56 -7.76
N ASN A 183 -16.45 -10.64 -7.57
CA ASN A 183 -15.34 -10.41 -8.48
C ASN A 183 -13.99 -10.38 -7.73
N TRP A 184 -12.93 -9.91 -8.38
CA TRP A 184 -11.58 -9.90 -7.81
C TRP A 184 -11.29 -8.75 -6.83
N ILE A 185 -12.09 -7.68 -6.85
CA ILE A 185 -11.87 -6.47 -6.05
C ILE A 185 -11.72 -6.79 -4.55
N PRO A 186 -12.54 -7.67 -3.94
CA PRO A 186 -12.40 -8.00 -2.52
C PRO A 186 -11.06 -8.64 -2.21
N LYS A 187 -10.59 -9.54 -3.08
CA LYS A 187 -9.29 -10.21 -2.92
C LYS A 187 -8.15 -9.19 -2.92
N VAL A 188 -8.18 -8.20 -3.83
CA VAL A 188 -7.15 -7.16 -3.92
C VAL A 188 -7.22 -6.21 -2.72
N LEU A 189 -8.42 -5.67 -2.42
CA LEU A 189 -8.61 -4.79 -1.27
C LEU A 189 -8.23 -5.45 0.06
N HIS A 190 -8.39 -6.78 0.20
CA HIS A 190 -7.96 -7.51 1.40
C HIS A 190 -6.47 -7.86 1.40
N SER A 191 -5.86 -8.19 0.25
CA SER A 191 -4.45 -8.61 0.18
C SER A 191 -3.49 -7.41 0.28
N TRP A 192 -3.75 -6.34 -0.46
CA TRP A 192 -2.92 -5.13 -0.45
C TRP A 192 -3.04 -4.36 0.87
N ARG A 193 -4.17 -4.49 1.59
CA ARG A 193 -4.34 -4.01 2.98
C ARG A 193 -3.25 -4.51 3.93
N LEU A 194 -2.70 -5.68 3.64
CA LEU A 194 -1.83 -6.40 4.55
C LEU A 194 -0.34 -6.19 4.25
N ASP A 195 0.01 -5.58 3.12
CA ASP A 195 1.40 -5.36 2.71
C ASP A 195 1.60 -3.94 2.21
N ALA A 196 2.06 -3.05 3.09
CA ALA A 196 2.65 -1.80 2.61
C ALA A 196 3.96 -2.13 1.90
N ARG A 197 3.97 -1.89 0.59
CA ARG A 197 5.12 -2.12 -0.28
C ARG A 197 5.85 -0.81 -0.55
N TYR A 198 7.15 -0.93 -0.75
CA TYR A 198 7.90 0.09 -1.48
C TYR A 198 7.83 -0.30 -2.96
N ASP A 199 7.72 0.65 -3.87
CA ASP A 199 7.55 0.36 -5.31
C ASP A 199 8.67 -0.54 -5.88
N TRP A 200 9.87 -0.45 -5.29
CA TRP A 200 11.05 -1.26 -5.64
C TRP A 200 11.15 -2.60 -4.87
N LEU A 201 10.28 -2.86 -3.90
CA LEU A 201 10.32 -4.03 -3.02
C LEU A 201 9.00 -4.82 -3.09
N ARG A 202 9.00 -5.89 -3.89
CA ARG A 202 7.79 -6.70 -4.15
C ARG A 202 7.68 -7.93 -3.24
N GLY A 203 8.69 -8.21 -2.43
CA GLY A 203 8.69 -9.35 -1.51
C GLY A 203 7.79 -9.14 -0.29
N GLY A 204 6.95 -10.14 0.01
CA GLY A 204 6.07 -10.13 1.18
C GLY A 204 6.57 -11.05 2.30
N TRP A 205 6.34 -10.65 3.55
CA TRP A 205 6.61 -11.52 4.70
C TRP A 205 5.55 -12.62 4.84
N GLY A 206 5.99 -13.88 4.85
CA GLY A 206 5.12 -15.02 5.13
C GLY A 206 4.81 -15.19 6.63
N GLN A 207 3.69 -15.85 6.95
CA GLN A 207 3.30 -16.20 8.32
C GLN A 207 4.09 -17.41 8.85
N LYS A 208 5.38 -17.21 9.11
CA LYS A 208 6.27 -18.18 9.74
C LYS A 208 7.33 -17.47 10.57
N SER A 209 8.06 -18.22 11.38
CA SER A 209 9.23 -17.73 12.09
C SER A 209 10.48 -17.90 11.22
N TYR A 210 11.37 -16.93 11.29
CA TYR A 210 12.66 -16.93 10.59
C TYR A 210 13.79 -16.81 11.61
N SER A 211 14.93 -17.44 11.33
CA SER A 211 16.17 -17.17 12.07
C SER A 211 16.68 -15.78 11.70
N LEU A 212 17.13 -15.02 12.69
CA LEU A 212 17.70 -13.69 12.51
C LEU A 212 19.23 -13.78 12.68
N VAL A 213 19.97 -13.22 11.71
CA VAL A 213 21.44 -13.27 11.67
C VAL A 213 21.99 -11.87 11.46
N ASP A 214 22.99 -11.48 12.27
CA ASP A 214 23.70 -10.21 12.10
C ASP A 214 24.48 -10.19 10.79
N ALA A 215 24.27 -9.14 10.00
CA ALA A 215 24.86 -8.94 8.68
C ALA A 215 25.58 -7.59 8.56
N GLY A 216 25.87 -6.93 9.70
CA GLY A 216 26.59 -5.66 9.72
C GLY A 216 25.80 -4.52 9.07
N ASP A 217 26.42 -3.79 8.15
CA ASP A 217 25.76 -2.68 7.44
C ASP A 217 25.12 -3.10 6.11
N GLY A 218 25.27 -4.36 5.68
CA GLY A 218 24.69 -4.87 4.43
C GLY A 218 25.20 -4.21 3.15
N CYS A 219 26.25 -3.38 3.21
CA CYS A 219 26.80 -2.72 2.02
C CYS A 219 27.62 -3.66 1.15
N GLU A 220 27.95 -4.85 1.66
CA GLU A 220 28.55 -5.96 0.90
C GLU A 220 27.70 -7.25 1.07
N PRO A 221 27.75 -8.19 0.11
CA PRO A 221 27.14 -9.50 0.26
C PRO A 221 27.70 -10.26 1.46
N SER A 222 26.83 -10.99 2.17
CA SER A 222 27.19 -11.77 3.36
C SER A 222 26.67 -13.21 3.24
N PRO A 223 27.51 -14.21 2.96
CA PRO A 223 27.06 -15.60 2.80
C PRO A 223 26.39 -16.21 4.05
N SER A 224 26.65 -15.64 5.24
CA SER A 224 26.12 -16.15 6.51
C SER A 224 24.61 -16.03 6.65
N VAL A 225 23.95 -15.17 5.86
CA VAL A 225 22.50 -14.95 5.94
C VAL A 225 21.68 -15.86 5.05
N SER A 226 22.31 -16.79 4.32
CA SER A 226 21.60 -17.70 3.40
C SER A 226 20.46 -18.45 4.11
N GLY A 227 19.22 -18.23 3.67
CA GLY A 227 18.01 -18.82 4.26
C GLY A 227 17.52 -18.17 5.57
N ALA A 228 18.23 -17.18 6.10
CA ALA A 228 17.89 -16.43 7.31
C ALA A 228 17.46 -14.98 6.98
N VAL A 229 16.91 -14.29 7.96
CA VAL A 229 16.66 -12.85 7.87
C VAL A 229 17.92 -12.11 8.29
N ALA A 230 18.40 -11.23 7.43
CA ALA A 230 19.56 -10.39 7.69
C ALA A 230 19.18 -9.23 8.62
N TRP A 231 19.91 -9.07 9.73
CA TRP A 231 19.82 -7.93 10.64
C TRP A 231 20.91 -6.92 10.28
N VAL A 232 20.50 -5.75 9.81
CA VAL A 232 21.39 -4.77 9.15
C VAL A 232 21.25 -3.39 9.77
N SER A 233 22.34 -2.67 10.02
CA SER A 233 22.29 -1.28 10.51
C SER A 233 21.85 -0.29 9.43
N GLU A 234 21.16 0.79 9.81
CA GLU A 234 21.00 1.95 8.94
C GLU A 234 22.36 2.64 8.63
N GLY A 235 22.42 3.43 7.54
CA GLY A 235 23.62 4.20 7.14
C GLY A 235 24.58 3.50 6.15
N ASN A 236 25.72 4.13 5.84
CA ASN A 236 26.80 3.69 4.94
C ASN A 236 26.47 3.52 3.44
N CYS A 237 25.30 2.96 3.08
CA CYS A 237 24.84 2.79 1.70
C CYS A 237 23.31 2.88 1.65
N SER A 238 22.75 3.01 0.43
CA SER A 238 21.29 3.10 0.23
C SER A 238 20.57 1.85 0.74
N PHE A 239 19.30 2.01 1.13
CA PHE A 239 18.48 0.87 1.56
C PHE A 239 18.33 -0.17 0.45
N PHE A 240 18.23 0.27 -0.80
CA PHE A 240 18.20 -0.60 -1.96
C PHE A 240 19.45 -1.48 -2.05
N VAL A 241 20.65 -0.90 -1.91
CA VAL A 241 21.92 -1.64 -1.95
C VAL A 241 21.97 -2.70 -0.85
N LYS A 242 21.58 -2.34 0.38
CA LYS A 242 21.50 -3.29 1.50
C LYS A 242 20.64 -4.50 1.15
N VAL A 243 19.43 -4.24 0.65
CA VAL A 243 18.48 -5.31 0.32
C VAL A 243 18.97 -6.13 -0.88
N LYS A 244 19.54 -5.50 -1.90
CA LYS A 244 20.10 -6.16 -3.09
C LYS A 244 21.24 -7.12 -2.74
N ASN A 245 22.14 -6.70 -1.85
CA ASN A 245 23.28 -7.51 -1.44
C ASN A 245 22.84 -8.71 -0.60
N MET A 246 21.89 -8.52 0.32
CA MET A 246 21.32 -9.62 1.10
C MET A 246 20.51 -10.58 0.21
N ALA A 247 19.78 -10.06 -0.78
CA ALA A 247 19.11 -10.89 -1.80
C ALA A 247 20.13 -11.75 -2.58
N SER A 248 21.23 -11.14 -3.02
CA SER A 248 22.33 -11.84 -3.71
C SER A 248 22.99 -12.89 -2.82
N SER A 249 22.93 -12.70 -1.50
CA SER A 249 23.41 -13.64 -0.48
C SER A 249 22.39 -14.73 -0.12
N LYS A 250 21.27 -14.83 -0.85
CA LYS A 250 20.18 -15.79 -0.63
C LYS A 250 19.51 -15.65 0.74
N ALA A 251 19.46 -14.44 1.29
CA ALA A 251 18.67 -14.17 2.49
C ALA A 251 17.19 -14.47 2.28
N ALA A 252 16.48 -14.84 3.34
CA ALA A 252 15.03 -15.00 3.33
C ALA A 252 14.29 -13.66 3.50
N GLY A 253 14.96 -12.64 4.04
CA GLY A 253 14.44 -11.30 4.25
C GLY A 253 15.48 -10.35 4.83
N VAL A 254 15.17 -9.05 4.90
CA VAL A 254 16.07 -8.04 5.49
C VAL A 254 15.34 -7.19 6.53
N LEU A 255 15.93 -7.06 7.72
CA LEU A 255 15.51 -6.12 8.75
C LEU A 255 16.58 -5.06 8.94
N VAL A 256 16.25 -3.82 8.58
CA VAL A 256 17.12 -2.67 8.79
C VAL A 256 16.75 -2.04 10.13
N TYR A 257 17.70 -1.80 11.01
CA TYR A 257 17.44 -1.13 12.29
C TYR A 257 17.90 0.32 12.29
N ALA A 258 17.04 1.20 12.80
CA ALA A 258 17.38 2.59 13.10
C ALA A 258 18.33 2.65 14.30
N PHE A 259 19.36 3.49 14.28
CA PHE A 259 20.23 3.72 15.43
C PHE A 259 19.45 4.31 16.62
N LEU A 260 20.04 4.19 17.81
CA LEU A 260 19.42 4.66 19.04
C LEU A 260 19.14 6.18 18.96
N GLY A 261 17.87 6.55 19.13
CA GLY A 261 17.42 7.95 19.05
C GLY A 261 16.99 8.40 17.65
N ASN A 262 17.28 7.62 16.60
CA ASN A 262 16.82 7.93 15.26
C ASN A 262 15.39 7.43 15.03
N PRO A 263 14.54 8.20 14.32
CA PRO A 263 13.24 7.72 13.89
C PRO A 263 13.41 6.60 12.85
N ILE A 264 12.43 5.71 12.74
CA ILE A 264 12.32 4.83 11.58
C ILE A 264 12.15 5.71 10.34
N GLN A 265 12.93 5.41 9.31
CA GLN A 265 12.91 6.11 8.03
C GLN A 265 12.25 5.23 6.97
N ASP A 266 11.74 5.87 5.92
CA ASP A 266 11.29 5.13 4.76
C ASP A 266 12.50 4.58 4.01
N MET A 267 12.44 3.28 3.70
CA MET A 267 13.44 2.64 2.86
C MET A 267 13.22 3.07 1.40
N ASN A 268 13.65 4.29 1.08
CA ASN A 268 13.52 4.83 -0.26
C ASN A 268 14.63 4.29 -1.20
N CYS A 269 14.39 4.40 -2.50
CA CYS A 269 15.36 4.11 -3.55
C CYS A 269 15.96 5.42 -4.10
N GLU A 270 17.17 5.36 -4.66
CA GLU A 270 17.86 6.52 -5.23
C GLU A 270 18.09 6.37 -6.74
N GLY A 271 17.58 7.32 -7.52
CA GLY A 271 17.84 7.40 -8.96
C GLY A 271 17.46 6.13 -9.71
N THR A 272 18.44 5.47 -10.32
CA THR A 272 18.21 4.28 -11.15
C THR A 272 17.79 3.04 -10.34
N GLU A 273 18.02 3.03 -9.03
CA GLU A 273 17.59 1.95 -8.14
C GLU A 273 16.08 1.75 -8.17
N CYS A 274 15.32 2.84 -8.30
CA CYS A 274 13.86 2.83 -8.31
C CYS A 274 13.24 2.05 -9.47
N PHE A 275 14.02 1.79 -10.54
CA PHE A 275 13.55 1.02 -11.70
C PHE A 275 13.87 -0.47 -11.58
N THR A 276 14.54 -0.90 -10.51
CA THR A 276 14.90 -2.30 -10.29
C THR A 276 14.03 -2.88 -9.18
N ALA A 277 13.22 -3.89 -9.50
CA ALA A 277 12.40 -4.56 -8.50
C ALA A 277 13.20 -5.67 -7.77
N LEU A 278 13.10 -5.72 -6.45
CA LEU A 278 13.66 -6.77 -5.61
C LEU A 278 12.53 -7.65 -5.04
N GLY A 279 12.71 -8.98 -5.14
CA GLY A 279 11.69 -9.97 -4.75
C GLY A 279 11.79 -10.47 -3.30
N ILE A 280 12.79 -10.02 -2.54
CA ILE A 280 12.97 -10.39 -1.12
C ILE A 280 12.18 -9.42 -0.22
N PRO A 281 11.53 -9.87 0.87
CA PRO A 281 10.90 -8.94 1.79
C PRO A 281 11.94 -8.17 2.63
N ALA A 282 11.65 -6.92 2.91
CA ALA A 282 12.44 -6.08 3.80
C ALA A 282 11.55 -5.17 4.65
N SER A 283 12.02 -4.78 5.83
CA SER A 283 11.34 -3.81 6.70
C SER A 283 12.32 -3.09 7.61
N MET A 284 12.02 -1.84 7.95
CA MET A 284 12.78 -1.10 8.96
C MET A 284 12.14 -1.21 10.33
N VAL A 285 12.97 -1.31 11.38
CA VAL A 285 12.55 -1.43 12.78
C VAL A 285 13.40 -0.53 13.68
N HIS A 286 12.96 -0.33 14.92
CA HIS A 286 13.82 0.29 15.93
C HIS A 286 14.92 -0.68 16.37
N LEU A 287 16.05 -0.14 16.81
CA LEU A 287 17.07 -0.92 17.50
C LEU A 287 16.50 -1.49 18.80
N GLU A 288 16.47 -2.81 18.90
CA GLU A 288 16.11 -3.53 20.12
C GLU A 288 17.39 -4.00 20.83
N PRO A 289 17.78 -3.39 21.98
CA PRO A 289 19.03 -3.74 22.66
C PRO A 289 19.16 -5.22 23.02
N ALA A 290 18.06 -5.88 23.35
CA ALA A 290 18.03 -7.31 23.66
C ALA A 290 18.41 -8.18 22.45
N VAL A 291 17.96 -7.81 21.24
CA VAL A 291 18.31 -8.52 20.01
C VAL A 291 19.79 -8.34 19.69
N VAL A 292 20.32 -7.12 19.82
CA VAL A 292 21.74 -6.83 19.62
C VAL A 292 22.61 -7.66 20.56
N LEU A 293 22.23 -7.70 21.85
CA LEU A 293 22.97 -8.47 22.85
C LEU A 293 22.92 -9.96 22.55
N ALA A 294 21.75 -10.50 22.19
CA ALA A 294 21.58 -11.91 21.84
C ALA A 294 22.41 -12.30 20.62
N LEU A 295 22.38 -11.51 19.55
CA LEU A 295 23.16 -11.75 18.33
C LEU A 295 24.67 -11.68 18.61
N ARG A 296 25.14 -10.70 19.39
CA ARG A 296 26.56 -10.60 19.82
C ARG A 296 27.02 -11.81 20.63
N ASN A 297 26.14 -12.33 21.48
CA ASN A 297 26.39 -13.52 22.29
C ASN A 297 26.17 -14.83 21.51
N LYS A 298 25.90 -14.77 20.21
CA LYS A 298 25.59 -15.92 19.34
C LYS A 298 24.39 -16.75 19.83
N GLN A 299 23.47 -16.11 20.54
CA GLN A 299 22.20 -16.74 20.95
C GLN A 299 21.24 -16.77 19.74
N PRO A 300 20.43 -17.84 19.61
CA PRO A 300 19.47 -17.93 18.53
C PRO A 300 18.33 -16.92 18.70
N VAL A 301 18.15 -16.05 17.72
CA VAL A 301 17.04 -15.10 17.66
C VAL A 301 16.09 -15.49 16.54
N THR A 302 14.79 -15.43 16.81
CA THR A 302 13.76 -15.67 15.82
C THR A 302 12.85 -14.46 15.65
N VAL A 303 12.45 -14.21 14.42
CA VAL A 303 11.51 -13.14 14.08
C VAL A 303 10.27 -13.72 13.41
N SER A 304 9.10 -13.19 13.78
CA SER A 304 7.86 -13.46 13.07
C SER A 304 7.10 -12.16 12.81
N PHE A 305 6.33 -12.17 11.72
CA PHE A 305 5.62 -11.00 11.25
C PHE A 305 4.13 -11.20 11.43
N GLN A 306 3.49 -10.20 12.02
CA GLN A 306 2.04 -10.12 12.06
C GLN A 306 1.59 -9.01 11.12
N LYS A 307 0.73 -9.38 10.17
CA LYS A 307 0.06 -8.38 9.33
C LYS A 307 -1.08 -7.78 10.15
N THR A 308 -0.97 -6.50 10.45
CA THR A 308 -2.04 -5.75 11.11
C THR A 308 -2.83 -5.00 10.05
N PRO A 309 -4.10 -5.34 9.82
CA PRO A 309 -4.92 -4.64 8.85
C PRO A 309 -5.15 -3.19 9.28
N SER A 310 -4.83 -2.24 8.40
CA SER A 310 -5.27 -0.85 8.53
C SER A 310 -6.58 -0.63 7.80
N PRO A 311 -7.42 0.33 8.23
CA PRO A 311 -8.67 0.62 7.57
C PRO A 311 -8.53 1.62 6.41
N ASN A 312 -7.39 1.68 5.71
CA ASN A 312 -7.24 2.55 4.54
C ASN A 312 -7.20 1.71 3.26
N PHE A 313 -8.02 2.05 2.27
CA PHE A 313 -8.42 1.11 1.21
C PHE A 313 -8.57 1.81 -0.13
N PHE A 314 -7.53 1.74 -0.94
CA PHE A 314 -7.53 2.30 -2.27
C PHE A 314 -6.80 1.35 -3.22
N VAL A 315 -7.42 1.09 -4.35
CA VAL A 315 -6.85 0.38 -5.50
C VAL A 315 -7.18 1.24 -6.70
N ALA A 316 -6.28 1.28 -7.69
CA ALA A 316 -6.55 1.96 -8.93
C ALA A 316 -6.37 1.03 -10.12
N ILE A 317 -6.93 1.45 -11.24
CA ILE A 317 -6.63 0.95 -12.56
C ILE A 317 -6.13 2.15 -13.36
N ASP A 318 -4.96 2.05 -13.95
CA ASP A 318 -4.41 3.15 -14.76
C ASP A 318 -5.09 3.26 -16.13
N GLN A 319 -4.65 4.19 -16.97
CA GLN A 319 -5.23 4.37 -18.30
C GLN A 319 -4.90 3.24 -19.29
N GLN A 320 -3.90 2.41 -18.99
CA GLN A 320 -3.48 1.24 -19.79
C GLN A 320 -4.34 0.03 -19.45
N GLY A 321 -4.97 0.08 -18.27
CA GLY A 321 -5.83 -0.97 -17.74
C GLY A 321 -5.12 -1.88 -16.76
N ASP A 322 -3.95 -1.48 -16.27
CA ASP A 322 -3.20 -2.23 -15.30
C ASP A 322 -3.58 -1.84 -13.87
N LEU A 323 -3.56 -2.81 -12.98
CA LEU A 323 -3.79 -2.63 -11.55
C LEU A 323 -2.68 -1.75 -10.97
N ALA A 324 -3.06 -0.78 -10.15
CA ALA A 324 -2.10 0.14 -9.55
C ALA A 324 -2.41 0.35 -8.06
N GLU A 325 -1.39 0.26 -7.22
CA GLU A 325 -1.50 0.48 -5.78
C GLU A 325 -1.52 1.96 -5.46
N MET A 326 -2.41 2.38 -4.56
CA MET A 326 -2.38 3.72 -4.01
C MET A 326 -1.71 3.66 -2.65
N GLY A 327 -0.68 4.49 -2.45
CA GLY A 327 0.02 4.59 -1.18
C GLY A 327 -0.90 4.99 -0.02
N TRP A 328 -0.38 4.88 1.20
CA TRP A 328 -1.15 5.20 2.40
C TRP A 328 -1.31 6.71 2.57
N PHE A 329 -2.54 7.14 2.86
CA PHE A 329 -2.78 8.55 3.09
C PHE A 329 -2.30 8.93 4.49
N LEU A 330 -1.37 9.88 4.56
CA LEU A 330 -0.85 10.41 5.82
C LEU A 330 -1.89 11.25 6.58
N TYR A 331 -2.80 11.87 5.84
CA TYR A 331 -3.86 12.72 6.37
C TYR A 331 -5.18 12.41 5.64
N PRO A 332 -6.34 12.59 6.29
CA PRO A 332 -7.65 12.33 5.69
C PRO A 332 -8.01 13.43 4.68
N THR A 333 -7.35 13.42 3.52
CA THR A 333 -7.56 14.34 2.39
C THR A 333 -7.63 13.55 1.08
N PHE A 334 -8.52 13.96 0.18
CA PHE A 334 -8.59 13.41 -1.18
C PHE A 334 -7.52 13.98 -2.12
N SER A 335 -6.63 14.85 -1.65
CA SER A 335 -5.48 15.34 -2.43
C SER A 335 -4.60 14.19 -2.93
N PHE A 336 -4.42 13.14 -2.11
CA PHE A 336 -3.71 11.92 -2.52
C PHE A 336 -4.43 11.19 -3.67
N VAL A 337 -5.76 11.13 -3.65
CA VAL A 337 -6.55 10.55 -4.76
C VAL A 337 -6.33 11.33 -6.04
N ASN A 338 -6.36 12.66 -5.98
CA ASN A 338 -6.17 13.50 -7.15
C ASN A 338 -4.76 13.35 -7.72
N TRP A 339 -3.74 13.42 -6.86
CA TRP A 339 -2.35 13.27 -7.28
C TRP A 339 -2.13 11.93 -7.99
N GLN A 340 -2.65 10.85 -7.40
CA GLN A 340 -2.49 9.52 -8.00
C GLN A 340 -3.26 9.39 -9.31
N ALA A 341 -4.50 9.88 -9.38
CA ALA A 341 -5.27 9.88 -10.62
C ALA A 341 -4.61 10.70 -11.73
N GLN A 342 -3.95 11.82 -11.35
CA GLN A 342 -3.15 12.62 -12.29
C GLN A 342 -1.93 11.85 -12.77
N TRP A 343 -1.22 11.15 -11.87
CA TRP A 343 -0.08 10.30 -12.21
C TRP A 343 -0.47 9.23 -13.24
N TYR A 344 -1.50 8.44 -12.95
CA TYR A 344 -2.01 7.39 -13.85
C TYR A 344 -2.58 7.91 -15.16
N SER A 345 -2.95 9.19 -15.21
CA SER A 345 -3.41 9.85 -16.43
C SER A 345 -2.30 10.48 -17.25
N ALA A 346 -1.19 10.88 -16.61
CA ALA A 346 -0.13 11.67 -17.23
C ALA A 346 1.09 10.85 -17.64
N CYS A 347 1.41 9.78 -16.91
CA CYS A 347 2.50 8.88 -17.23
C CYS A 347 1.92 7.45 -17.28
N PRO A 348 1.58 6.95 -18.48
CA PRO A 348 1.38 5.53 -18.71
C PRO A 348 2.48 4.76 -18.01
N THR A 349 2.13 3.76 -17.21
CA THR A 349 3.14 2.80 -16.78
C THR A 349 3.71 2.21 -18.06
N HIS A 350 4.96 2.54 -18.40
CA HIS A 350 5.69 1.76 -19.38
C HIS A 350 5.95 0.41 -18.73
N GLY A 351 4.98 -0.49 -18.87
CA GLY A 351 5.26 -1.91 -18.94
C GLY A 351 6.31 -2.11 -20.02
N TYR A 352 7.44 -2.67 -19.60
CA TYR A 352 8.39 -3.42 -20.40
C TYR A 352 8.86 -2.77 -21.71
N TYR A 353 10.07 -2.20 -21.70
CA TYR A 353 10.90 -2.28 -22.89
C TYR A 353 11.34 -3.74 -23.04
N GLU A 354 10.72 -4.46 -23.98
CA GLU A 354 11.27 -5.70 -24.55
C GLU A 354 12.70 -5.40 -25.02
N TYR A 355 13.65 -6.20 -24.55
CA TYR A 355 15.02 -6.18 -25.07
C TYR A 355 15.11 -7.24 -26.18
N GLU A 356 15.32 -6.80 -27.41
CA GLU A 356 16.18 -7.52 -28.37
C GLU A 356 17.65 -7.17 -28.11
#